data_AF-A0A0C4ENT5-F1
#
_entry.id   AF-A0A0C4ENT5-F1
#
_cell.length_a   1.000
_cell.length_b   1.000
_cell.length_c   1.000
_cell.angle_alpha   90.00
_cell.angle_beta   90.00
_cell.angle_gamma   90.00
#
_symmetry.space_group_name_H-M   'P 1'
#
loop_
_entity.id
_entity.type
_entity.pdbx_description
1 polymer ?
#
loop_
_entity_poly.entity_id
_entity_poly.type
_entity_poly.pdbx_seq_one_letter_code
_entity_poly.pdbx_strand_id
1 'polypeptide(L)'
;MVSYYDEIEIEDFTWDEKAKVYHTPCPCGDRFEITKSQLSKGVDVATCPSCSLIVRVVYDMLDFEDYESEEGDEKSDSSSIDEKSTPIEDSLSHLTL
;
A
#
# COMPACT_ATOMS: atom_id res chain seq x y z
N MET A 1 15.83 13.01 -13.17
CA MET A 1 14.87 11.98 -13.62
C MET A 1 14.40 11.29 -12.36
N VAL A 2 13.10 11.37 -12.05
CA VAL A 2 12.55 10.68 -10.88
C VAL A 2 12.53 9.20 -11.21
N SER A 3 13.22 8.37 -10.42
CA SER A 3 13.27 6.92 -10.59
C SER A 3 12.32 6.28 -9.60
N TYR A 4 11.23 5.70 -10.12
CA TYR A 4 10.32 4.90 -9.33
C TYR A 4 10.92 3.51 -9.10
N TYR A 5 10.76 3.00 -7.88
CA TYR A 5 11.16 1.63 -7.57
C TYR A 5 10.23 0.62 -8.24
N ASP A 6 8.92 0.91 -8.22
CA ASP A 6 7.88 0.07 -8.82
C ASP A 6 6.62 0.89 -9.15
N GLU A 7 5.69 0.28 -9.90
CA GLU A 7 4.34 0.77 -10.16
C GLU A 7 3.33 -0.21 -9.57
N ILE A 8 2.53 0.23 -8.59
CA ILE A 8 1.64 -0.62 -7.80
C ILE A 8 0.21 -0.06 -7.89
N GLU A 9 -0.77 -0.94 -8.09
CA GLU A 9 -2.18 -0.57 -8.13
C GLU A 9 -2.70 -0.22 -6.72
N ILE A 10 -3.59 0.77 -6.62
CA ILE A 10 -4.15 1.21 -5.33
C ILE A 10 -4.89 0.08 -4.59
N GLU A 11 -5.38 -0.93 -5.31
CA GLU A 11 -6.04 -2.12 -4.77
C GLU A 11 -5.08 -3.03 -3.97
N ASP A 12 -3.78 -2.98 -4.24
CA ASP A 12 -2.76 -3.73 -3.49
C ASP A 12 -2.34 -3.01 -2.19
N PHE A 13 -2.70 -1.73 -2.05
CA PHE A 13 -2.43 -0.99 -0.82
C PHE A 13 -3.48 -1.32 0.25
N THR A 14 -3.00 -1.46 1.49
CA THR A 14 -3.87 -1.60 2.65
C THR A 14 -4.26 -0.22 3.19
N TRP A 15 -5.55 0.00 3.42
CA TRP A 15 -6.05 1.22 4.04
C TRP A 15 -5.94 1.18 5.57
N ASP A 16 -5.33 2.21 6.16
CA ASP A 16 -5.32 2.44 7.61
C ASP A 16 -6.30 3.57 7.97
N GLU A 17 -7.43 3.22 8.59
CA GLU A 17 -8.46 4.19 9.00
C GLU A 17 -7.99 5.17 10.09
N LYS A 18 -7.05 4.77 10.95
CA LYS A 18 -6.56 5.61 12.06
C LYS A 18 -5.62 6.68 11.54
N ALA A 19 -4.70 6.30 10.66
CA ALA A 19 -3.73 7.21 10.05
C ALA A 19 -4.28 7.91 8.79
N LYS A 20 -5.37 7.38 8.20
CA LYS A 20 -5.94 7.83 6.92
C LYS A 20 -4.94 7.76 5.77
N VAL A 21 -4.19 6.67 5.72
CA VAL A 21 -3.15 6.42 4.71
C VAL A 21 -3.30 5.04 4.11
N TYR A 22 -3.00 4.95 2.82
CA TYR A 22 -2.74 3.71 2.12
C TYR A 22 -1.28 3.32 2.36
N HIS A 23 -1.04 2.05 2.68
CA HIS A 23 0.30 1.53 2.90
C HIS A 23 0.54 0.18 2.22
N THR A 24 1.79 -0.05 1.82
CA THR A 24 2.25 -1.32 1.22
C THR A 24 3.69 -1.60 1.69
N PRO A 25 4.09 -2.87 1.88
CA PRO A 25 5.42 -3.22 2.39
C PRO A 25 6.56 -2.71 1.50
N CYS A 26 7.57 -2.13 2.13
CA CYS A 26 8.80 -1.68 1.47
C CYS A 26 9.93 -2.70 1.69
N PRO A 27 10.77 -3.01 0.68
CA PRO A 27 11.89 -3.94 0.81
C PRO A 27 12.94 -3.54 1.84
N CYS A 28 12.92 -2.30 2.36
CA CYS A 28 13.80 -1.88 3.45
C CYS A 28 13.34 -2.35 4.84
N GLY A 29 12.13 -2.93 4.95
CA GLY A 29 11.53 -3.37 6.21
C GLY A 29 10.54 -2.39 6.85
N ASP A 30 10.29 -1.24 6.21
CA ASP A 30 9.22 -0.30 6.58
C ASP A 30 8.07 -0.38 5.55
N ARG A 31 7.22 0.63 5.47
CA ARG A 31 6.11 0.73 4.51
C ARG A 31 6.18 1.99 3.67
N PHE A 32 5.66 1.92 2.45
CA PHE A 32 5.31 3.11 1.67
C PHE A 32 4.00 3.67 2.19
N GLU A 33 3.84 4.98 2.20
CA GLU A 33 2.63 5.65 2.68
C GLU A 33 2.17 6.72 1.67
N ILE A 34 0.86 6.80 1.46
CA ILE A 34 0.20 7.86 0.68
C ILE A 34 -1.20 8.15 1.23
N THR A 35 -1.58 9.43 1.30
CA THR A 35 -2.89 9.83 1.84
C THR A 35 -3.97 9.88 0.77
N LYS A 36 -5.23 9.66 1.15
CA LYS A 36 -6.38 9.87 0.25
C LYS A 36 -6.42 11.30 -0.33
N SER A 37 -6.04 12.30 0.47
CA SER A 37 -5.99 13.70 0.03
C SER A 37 -4.89 13.98 -1.01
N GLN A 38 -3.84 13.14 -1.06
CA GLN A 38 -2.83 13.22 -2.11
C GLN A 38 -3.37 12.66 -3.42
N LEU A 39 -4.01 11.49 -3.37
CA LEU A 39 -4.65 10.88 -4.54
C LEU A 39 -5.73 11.80 -5.13
N SER A 40 -6.57 12.43 -4.30
CA SER A 40 -7.59 13.38 -4.79
C SER A 40 -7.02 14.66 -5.41
N LYS A 41 -5.73 14.95 -5.19
CA LYS A 41 -5.01 16.08 -5.82
C LYS A 41 -4.23 15.68 -7.07
N GLY A 42 -4.34 14.42 -7.51
CA GLY A 42 -3.55 13.92 -8.64
C GLY A 42 -2.13 13.50 -8.24
N VAL A 43 -1.82 13.35 -6.95
CA VAL A 43 -0.48 12.92 -6.50
C VAL A 43 -0.45 11.40 -6.43
N ASP A 44 0.34 10.79 -7.30
CA ASP A 44 0.46 9.34 -7.52
C ASP A 44 1.77 8.76 -6.96
N VAL A 45 2.41 9.42 -5.99
CA VAL A 45 3.73 9.03 -5.49
C VAL A 45 3.66 8.66 -4.01
N ALA A 46 3.78 7.36 -3.70
CA ALA A 46 3.90 6.88 -2.33
C ALA A 46 5.38 6.85 -1.91
N THR A 47 5.67 7.31 -0.70
CA THR A 47 7.04 7.49 -0.21
C THR A 47 7.26 6.67 1.04
N CYS A 48 8.45 6.06 1.17
CA CYS A 48 8.84 5.36 2.39
C CYS A 48 9.67 6.29 3.30
N PRO A 49 9.27 6.50 4.57
CA PRO A 49 9.97 7.40 5.49
C PRO A 49 11.36 6.90 5.89
N SER A 50 11.61 5.59 5.82
CA SER A 50 12.89 4.99 6.25
C SER A 50 13.98 4.95 5.18
N CYS A 51 13.62 4.79 3.89
CA CYS A 51 14.62 4.55 2.83
C CYS A 51 14.57 5.57 1.68
N SER A 52 13.67 6.56 1.73
CA SER A 52 13.45 7.55 0.66
C SER A 52 13.10 6.97 -0.72
N LEU A 53 12.85 5.66 -0.81
CA LEU A 53 12.30 5.05 -2.01
C LEU A 53 10.90 5.61 -2.25
N ILE A 54 10.53 5.60 -3.52
CA ILE A 54 9.21 6.01 -3.99
C ILE A 54 8.68 4.96 -4.96
N VAL A 55 7.37 4.72 -4.89
CA VAL A 55 6.63 3.90 -5.86
C VAL A 55 5.54 4.75 -6.49
N ARG A 56 5.20 4.41 -7.73
CA ARG A 56 4.08 5.04 -8.43
C ARG A 56 2.80 4.29 -8.12
N VAL A 57 1.75 5.01 -7.78
CA VAL A 57 0.43 4.46 -7.48
C VAL A 57 -0.43 4.57 -8.72
N VAL A 58 -0.92 3.44 -9.22
CA VAL A 58 -1.87 3.39 -10.33
C VAL A 58 -3.28 3.38 -9.74
N TYR A 59 -4.07 4.41 -10.06
CA TYR A 59 -5.45 4.58 -9.58
C TYR A 59 -6.29 5.35 -10.61
N ASP A 60 -7.61 5.24 -10.51
CA ASP A 60 -8.53 6.13 -11.22
C ASP A 60 -8.82 7.38 -10.38
N MET A 61 -8.64 8.56 -10.97
CA MET A 61 -8.91 9.82 -10.27
C MET A 61 -10.39 9.92 -9.84
N LEU A 62 -11.30 9.30 -10.59
CA LEU A 62 -12.74 9.31 -10.30
C LEU A 62 -13.08 8.64 -8.96
N ASP A 63 -12.29 7.66 -8.51
CA ASP A 63 -12.49 6.97 -7.23
C ASP A 63 -12.20 7.87 -6.01
N PHE A 64 -11.45 8.94 -6.24
CA PHE A 64 -10.96 9.86 -5.21
C PHE A 64 -11.44 11.31 -5.41
N GLU A 65 -12.19 11.60 -6.49
CA GLU A 65 -12.88 12.86 -6.68
C GLU A 65 -14.09 12.92 -5.73
N ASP A 66 -14.07 13.86 -4.78
CA ASP A 66 -15.25 14.21 -3.99
C ASP A 66 -16.25 14.95 -4.90
N TYR A 67 -16.97 14.23 -5.75
CA TYR A 67 -18.09 14.80 -6.49
C TYR A 67 -19.22 15.07 -5.48
N GLU A 68 -19.53 16.35 -5.23
CA GLU A 68 -20.79 16.72 -4.57
C GLU A 68 -21.97 16.43 -5.52
N SER A 69 -22.29 15.15 -5.70
CA SER A 69 -23.54 14.72 -6.31
C SER A 69 -24.21 13.72 -5.38
N GLU A 70 -25.39 14.11 -4.92
CA GLU A 70 -26.31 13.29 -4.15
C GLU A 70 -26.61 11.98 -4.92
N GLU A 71 -26.69 10.86 -4.19
CA GLU A 71 -26.89 9.46 -4.61
C GLU A 71 -25.61 8.66 -4.89
N GLY A 72 -25.43 7.62 -4.06
CA GLY A 72 -24.16 6.96 -3.81
C GLY A 72 -23.72 5.91 -4.81
N ASP A 73 -22.49 5.46 -4.60
CA ASP A 73 -22.00 4.19 -5.15
C ASP A 73 -21.15 3.49 -4.08
N GLU A 74 -21.70 2.40 -3.56
CA GLU A 74 -21.00 1.39 -2.76
C GLU A 74 -20.17 0.51 -3.70
N LYS A 75 -18.89 0.81 -3.94
CA LYS A 75 -17.91 -0.12 -4.55
C LYS A 75 -16.50 0.28 -4.06
N SER A 76 -15.57 -0.59 -3.68
CA SER A 76 -15.52 -2.04 -3.68
C SER A 76 -14.30 -2.42 -2.81
N ASP A 77 -14.51 -2.71 -1.53
CA ASP A 77 -13.50 -3.39 -0.71
C ASP A 77 -13.66 -4.91 -0.96
N SER A 78 -13.24 -5.36 -2.14
CA SER A 78 -13.21 -6.79 -2.48
C SER A 78 -11.83 -7.37 -2.19
N SER A 79 -11.62 -7.69 -0.91
CA SER A 79 -11.02 -8.93 -0.42
C SER A 79 -9.83 -9.52 -1.21
N SER A 80 -8.67 -9.57 -0.58
CA SER A 80 -7.86 -10.79 -0.59
C SER A 80 -7.35 -11.06 0.82
N ILE A 81 -8.03 -11.96 1.51
CA ILE A 81 -7.43 -12.76 2.57
C ILE A 81 -6.45 -13.71 1.87
N ASP A 82 -5.19 -13.75 2.27
CA ASP A 82 -4.51 -15.03 2.46
C ASP A 82 -3.30 -14.89 3.38
N GLU A 83 -3.37 -15.65 4.47
CA GLU A 83 -2.29 -15.91 5.39
C GLU A 83 -1.06 -16.43 4.65
N LYS A 84 0.12 -15.94 5.05
CA LYS A 84 1.30 -16.80 5.07
C LYS A 84 1.99 -16.72 6.43
N SER A 85 1.33 -17.33 7.41
CA SER A 85 2.01 -17.97 8.53
C SER A 85 2.89 -19.09 7.96
N THR A 86 4.19 -18.86 7.77
CA THR A 86 5.17 -19.96 7.73
C THR A 86 5.95 -19.99 9.04
N PRO A 87 5.59 -20.89 9.97
CA PRO A 87 6.52 -21.31 11.00
C PRO A 87 7.55 -22.21 10.32
N ILE A 88 8.75 -21.70 10.06
CA ILE A 88 9.88 -22.57 9.78
C ILE A 88 10.49 -22.87 11.14
N GLU A 89 10.07 -24.01 11.66
CA GLU A 89 10.71 -24.74 12.73
C GLU A 89 12.20 -24.88 12.36
N ASP A 90 13.06 -24.02 12.93
CA ASP A 90 14.50 -24.14 12.80
C ASP A 90 14.95 -25.28 13.72
N SER A 91 14.73 -26.48 13.21
CA SER A 91 15.33 -27.74 13.64
C SER A 91 16.83 -27.71 13.32
N LEU A 92 17.57 -26.82 13.99
CA LEU A 92 19.04 -26.81 14.04
C LEU A 92 19.54 -27.10 15.46
N SER A 93 18.98 -28.10 16.12
CA SER A 93 19.66 -28.76 17.25
C SER A 93 20.42 -30.02 16.83
N HIS A 94 20.58 -30.27 15.52
CA HIS A 94 21.27 -31.43 14.99
C HIS A 94 22.57 -31.07 14.28
N LEU A 95 23.41 -30.20 14.87
CA LEU A 95 24.86 -30.20 14.61
C LEU A 95 25.65 -29.30 15.58
N THR A 96 25.82 -29.74 16.83
CA THR A 96 27.05 -29.44 17.56
C THR A 96 27.51 -30.70 18.28
N LEU A 97 28.76 -31.05 18.00
CA LEU A 97 29.55 -32.22 18.42
C LEU A 97 29.32 -32.69 19.86
#